data_AF-A0A5C3PC09-F1
#
_entry.id   AF-A0A5C3PC09-F1
#
_cell.length_a   1.000
_cell.length_b   1.000
_cell.length_c   1.000
_cell.angle_alpha   90.00
_cell.angle_beta   90.00
_cell.angle_gamma   90.00
#
_symmetry.space_group_name_H-M   'P 1'
#
loop_
_entity.id
_entity.type
_entity.pdbx_description
1 polymer ?
#
loop_
_entity_poly.entity_id
_entity_poly.type
_entity_poly.pdbx_seq_one_letter_code
_entity_poly.pdbx_strand_id
1 'polypeptide(L)'
;MGGLPVVRVTDTPHDIREFLRVAYGSSPPTRAPLAPFSVLAAWLRVGIKYKMQVLADHAYVNLQSLFPATLSEWDERDGPESSHDFKDQNAIEALNLFQQTGQFGMLQVAIYRCCQLDPDVVRNGTTRADGTPERLSRKNVELIARAKERLKEYGARMIEESRERFKRSEYCSYWQFRSYYKFCSCQDVIEDLRDTKTHGREAWREGDPLDSRFLQYIDRSEDSRDYELRQDFACYMGACSNCMDEVRSEVGEMRARVWNELPAIVGVADVIDDWVCDN
;
A
#
# COMPACT_ATOMS: atom_id res chain seq x y z
N MET A 1 48.07 10.67 32.30
CA MET A 1 47.04 11.39 31.53
C MET A 1 45.90 10.43 31.27
N GLY A 2 44.78 10.57 31.98
CA GLY A 2 43.60 9.73 31.75
C GLY A 2 42.86 10.25 30.52
N GLY A 3 42.91 9.51 29.41
CA GLY A 3 42.09 9.82 28.25
C GLY A 3 40.61 9.64 28.57
N LEU A 4 39.74 10.41 27.93
CA LEU A 4 38.31 10.17 27.99
C LEU A 4 38.01 8.82 27.31
N PRO A 5 37.12 7.99 27.86
CA PRO A 5 36.72 6.75 27.22
C PRO A 5 36.04 7.03 25.88
N VAL A 6 36.50 6.38 24.82
CA VAL A 6 35.93 6.49 23.47
C VAL A 6 35.20 5.18 23.15
N VAL A 7 33.89 5.27 22.91
CA VAL A 7 33.07 4.14 22.45
C VAL A 7 32.80 4.31 20.97
N ARG A 8 33.19 3.31 20.16
CA ARG A 8 32.88 3.28 18.73
C ARG A 8 31.54 2.58 18.53
N VAL A 9 30.66 3.19 17.74
CA VAL A 9 29.33 2.66 17.38
C VAL A 9 29.23 2.56 15.86
N THR A 10 28.42 1.60 15.38
CA THR A 10 28.19 1.39 13.93
C THR A 10 26.92 2.09 13.43
N ASP A 11 26.13 2.63 14.34
CA ASP A 11 24.88 3.33 14.06
C ASP A 11 25.15 4.71 13.46
N THR A 12 24.17 5.23 12.73
CA THR A 12 24.30 6.56 12.15
C THR A 12 24.28 7.65 13.24
N PRO A 13 24.84 8.85 12.98
CA PRO A 13 24.70 9.97 13.89
C PRO A 13 23.25 10.33 14.22
N HIS A 14 22.31 10.09 13.29
CA HIS A 14 20.89 10.32 13.51
C HIS A 14 20.31 9.32 14.52
N ASP A 15 20.60 8.03 14.37
CA ASP A 15 20.09 7.00 15.27
C ASP A 15 20.58 7.18 16.70
N ILE A 16 21.88 7.48 16.84
CA ILE A 16 22.48 7.75 18.14
C ILE A 16 21.88 9.00 18.75
N ARG A 17 21.57 10.03 17.96
CA ARG A 17 20.88 11.23 18.46
C ARG A 17 19.49 10.88 19.00
N GLU A 18 18.69 10.14 18.25
CA GLU A 18 17.34 9.76 18.71
C GLU A 18 17.40 8.82 19.93
N PHE A 19 18.37 7.91 19.98
CA PHE A 19 18.68 7.10 21.16
C PHE A 19 19.03 7.97 22.38
N LEU A 20 19.96 8.92 22.24
CA LEU A 20 20.42 9.76 23.34
C LEU A 20 19.30 10.66 23.87
N ARG A 21 18.40 11.15 23.01
CA ARG A 21 17.20 11.90 23.43
C ARG A 21 16.37 11.08 24.40
N VAL A 22 16.09 9.82 24.05
CA VAL A 22 15.32 8.88 24.88
C VAL A 22 16.07 8.55 26.17
N ALA A 23 17.35 8.18 26.08
CA ALA A 23 18.15 7.74 27.22
C ALA A 23 18.35 8.83 28.28
N TYR A 24 18.46 10.10 27.87
CA TYR A 24 18.72 11.24 28.76
C TYR A 24 17.46 12.04 29.11
N GLY A 25 16.27 11.43 29.03
CA GLY A 25 15.06 11.96 29.65
C GLY A 25 14.19 12.85 28.76
N SER A 26 14.44 12.90 27.45
CA SER A 26 13.33 13.17 26.53
C SER A 26 12.54 11.87 26.46
N SER A 27 11.63 11.62 27.41
CA SER A 27 10.80 10.42 27.38
C SER A 27 10.31 10.22 25.94
N PRO A 28 10.40 8.99 25.37
CA PRO A 28 9.67 8.72 24.14
C PRO A 28 8.25 9.10 24.48
N PRO A 29 7.60 9.94 23.68
CA PRO A 29 6.38 10.53 24.15
C PRO A 29 5.34 9.42 24.22
N THR A 30 5.15 8.83 25.39
CA THR A 30 4.16 7.78 25.65
C THR A 30 2.74 8.29 25.38
N ARG A 31 2.61 9.60 25.06
CA ARG A 31 1.42 10.35 24.63
C ARG A 31 1.68 11.53 23.66
N ALA A 32 2.83 11.64 22.98
CA ALA A 32 3.08 12.79 22.07
C ALA A 32 3.53 12.34 20.66
N PRO A 33 3.53 13.29 19.71
CA PRO A 33 2.84 13.26 18.42
C PRO A 33 3.33 12.16 17.48
N LEU A 34 2.54 11.90 16.44
CA LEU A 34 2.91 11.17 15.23
C LEU A 34 4.36 11.51 14.85
N ALA A 35 5.27 10.54 15.06
CA ALA A 35 6.69 10.75 14.82
C ALA A 35 6.98 10.52 13.34
N PRO A 36 7.89 11.27 12.70
CA PRO A 36 8.27 10.98 11.33
C PRO A 36 8.80 9.55 11.17
N PHE A 37 8.61 8.95 10.02
CA PHE A 37 9.09 7.60 9.71
C PHE A 37 10.58 7.42 10.02
N SER A 38 11.41 8.43 9.73
CA SER A 38 12.85 8.41 10.04
C SER A 38 13.14 8.22 11.54
N VAL A 39 12.34 8.84 12.41
CA VAL A 39 12.45 8.69 13.87
C VAL A 39 11.97 7.31 14.29
N LEU A 40 10.86 6.81 13.74
CA LEU A 40 10.37 5.45 14.01
C LEU A 40 11.39 4.39 13.59
N ALA A 41 12.00 4.54 12.42
CA ALA A 41 13.03 3.64 11.90
C ALA A 41 14.28 3.65 12.80
N ALA A 42 14.73 4.83 13.22
CA ALA A 42 15.84 4.97 14.17
C ALA A 42 15.52 4.27 15.50
N TRP A 43 14.33 4.53 16.06
CA TRP A 43 13.85 3.94 17.31
C TRP A 43 13.76 2.42 17.27
N LEU A 44 13.25 1.84 16.18
CA LEU A 44 13.21 0.39 16.04
C LEU A 44 14.62 -0.21 15.98
N ARG A 45 15.55 0.38 15.19
CA ARG A 45 16.93 -0.12 15.05
C ARG A 45 17.69 -0.09 16.39
N VAL A 46 17.72 1.05 17.05
CA VAL A 46 18.42 1.19 18.34
C VAL A 46 17.70 0.45 19.46
N GLY A 47 16.36 0.41 19.42
CA GLY A 47 15.53 -0.30 20.38
C GLY A 47 15.84 -1.79 20.42
N ILE A 48 15.91 -2.42 19.25
CA ILE A 48 16.27 -3.84 19.12
C ILE A 48 17.74 -4.05 19.50
N LYS A 49 18.67 -3.27 18.93
CA LYS A 49 20.12 -3.45 19.14
C LYS A 49 20.56 -3.27 20.60
N TYR A 50 20.02 -2.28 21.29
CA TYR A 50 20.37 -1.94 22.68
C TYR A 50 19.35 -2.47 23.70
N LYS A 51 18.42 -3.34 23.28
CA LYS A 51 17.42 -3.99 24.15
C LYS A 51 16.53 -2.99 24.91
N MET A 52 16.16 -1.89 24.26
CA MET A 52 15.21 -0.91 24.78
C MET A 52 13.80 -1.21 24.28
N GLN A 53 13.18 -2.25 24.86
CA GLN A 53 11.92 -2.80 24.34
C GLN A 53 10.80 -1.76 24.24
N VAL A 54 10.67 -0.86 25.22
CA VAL A 54 9.64 0.21 25.21
C VAL A 54 9.73 1.07 23.94
N LEU A 55 10.95 1.33 23.45
CA LEU A 55 11.18 2.13 22.26
C LEU A 55 10.86 1.34 20.99
N ALA A 56 11.28 0.07 20.95
CA ALA A 56 11.01 -0.84 19.86
C ALA A 56 9.50 -1.09 19.70
N ASP A 57 8.78 -1.35 20.80
CA ASP A 57 7.33 -1.56 20.82
C ASP A 57 6.58 -0.33 20.32
N HIS A 58 6.98 0.85 20.78
CA HIS A 58 6.38 2.10 20.32
C HIS A 58 6.59 2.31 18.81
N ALA A 59 7.81 2.09 18.32
CA ALA A 59 8.09 2.19 16.89
C ALA A 59 7.28 1.16 16.08
N TYR A 60 7.22 -0.07 16.55
CA TYR A 60 6.48 -1.16 15.93
C TYR A 60 5.00 -0.81 15.75
N VAL A 61 4.31 -0.38 16.80
CA VAL A 61 2.88 -0.03 16.74
C VAL A 61 2.60 1.06 15.70
N ASN A 62 3.45 2.09 15.62
CA ASN A 62 3.25 3.16 14.63
C ASN A 62 3.59 2.69 13.21
N LEU A 63 4.64 1.88 13.04
CA LEU A 63 5.01 1.31 11.73
C LEU A 63 3.92 0.38 11.18
N GLN A 64 3.18 -0.35 12.03
CA GLN A 64 2.03 -1.15 11.58
C GLN A 64 0.95 -0.32 10.88
N SER A 65 0.78 0.95 11.24
CA SER A 65 -0.18 1.83 10.54
C SER A 65 0.27 2.22 9.13
N LEU A 66 1.58 2.16 8.84
CA LEU A 66 2.18 2.41 7.52
C LEU A 66 2.31 1.13 6.68
N PHE A 67 2.43 -0.01 7.38
CA PHE A 67 2.60 -1.36 6.81
C PHE A 67 1.54 -2.31 7.39
N PRO A 68 0.26 -2.08 7.04
CA PRO A 68 -0.86 -2.76 7.69
C PRO A 68 -0.96 -4.26 7.39
N ALA A 69 -1.69 -4.97 8.25
CA ALA A 69 -1.94 -6.40 8.08
C ALA A 69 -3.17 -6.69 7.22
N THR A 70 -4.08 -5.73 7.11
CA THR A 70 -5.37 -5.90 6.41
C THR A 70 -5.52 -4.96 5.22
N LEU A 71 -6.31 -5.39 4.23
CA LEU A 71 -6.63 -4.58 3.06
C LEU A 71 -7.43 -3.32 3.43
N SER A 72 -8.30 -3.39 4.45
CA SER A 72 -9.08 -2.22 4.90
C SER A 72 -8.15 -1.12 5.44
N GLU A 73 -7.19 -1.48 6.29
CA GLU A 73 -6.20 -0.53 6.80
C GLU A 73 -5.30 -0.01 5.68
N TRP A 74 -4.98 -0.83 4.67
CA TRP A 74 -4.28 -0.38 3.47
C TRP A 74 -5.06 0.69 2.71
N ASP A 75 -6.38 0.56 2.62
CA ASP A 75 -7.23 1.55 1.95
C ASP A 75 -7.34 2.87 2.74
N GLU A 76 -7.11 2.82 4.05
CA GLU A 76 -7.15 3.98 4.97
C GLU A 76 -5.76 4.59 5.25
N ARG A 77 -4.73 4.18 4.51
CA ARG A 77 -3.31 4.51 4.81
C ARG A 77 -2.93 5.99 4.66
N ASP A 78 -3.68 6.80 3.91
CA ASP A 78 -3.33 8.20 3.62
C ASP A 78 -3.17 9.05 4.89
N GLY A 79 -4.02 8.79 5.90
CA GLY A 79 -3.95 9.47 7.20
C GLY A 79 -2.64 9.17 7.94
N PRO A 80 -2.32 7.88 8.21
CA PRO A 80 -1.02 7.47 8.73
C PRO A 80 0.18 7.98 7.93
N GLU A 81 0.15 7.90 6.60
CA GLU A 81 1.28 8.32 5.76
C GLU A 81 1.58 9.82 5.92
N SER A 82 0.54 10.67 5.82
CA SER A 82 0.67 12.10 6.04
C SER A 82 1.15 12.42 7.46
N SER A 83 0.67 11.65 8.43
CA SER A 83 0.98 11.87 9.85
C SER A 83 2.44 11.57 10.19
N HIS A 84 3.05 10.59 9.53
CA HIS A 84 4.42 10.16 9.78
C HIS A 84 5.41 10.67 8.72
N ASP A 85 5.05 11.65 7.88
CA ASP A 85 5.88 12.13 6.75
C ASP A 85 6.44 10.97 5.90
N PHE A 86 5.61 9.95 5.68
CA PHE A 86 5.99 8.77 4.91
C PHE A 86 5.82 9.05 3.42
N LYS A 87 6.87 8.78 2.64
CA LYS A 87 6.88 8.91 1.18
C LYS A 87 7.15 7.55 0.58
N ASP A 88 6.70 7.30 -0.64
CA ASP A 88 6.88 6.01 -1.31
C ASP A 88 8.35 5.52 -1.28
N GLN A 89 9.29 6.45 -1.48
CA GLN A 89 10.74 6.19 -1.46
C GLN A 89 11.25 5.63 -0.13
N ASN A 90 10.54 5.86 0.99
CA ASN A 90 10.85 5.29 2.29
C ASN A 90 10.62 3.77 2.34
N ALA A 91 9.92 3.18 1.38
CA ALA A 91 9.73 1.73 1.30
C ALA A 91 11.07 0.96 1.23
N ILE A 92 12.11 1.56 0.62
CA ILE A 92 13.47 0.98 0.58
C ILE A 92 14.06 0.86 1.99
N GLU A 93 14.03 1.95 2.77
CA GLU A 93 14.50 1.94 4.16
C GLU A 93 13.67 0.98 5.00
N ALA A 94 12.35 0.95 4.80
CA ALA A 94 11.45 0.06 5.53
C ALA A 94 11.74 -1.43 5.27
N LEU A 95 11.98 -1.81 4.02
CA LEU A 95 12.32 -3.20 3.68
C LEU A 95 13.64 -3.62 4.36
N ASN A 96 14.68 -2.80 4.24
CA ASN A 96 15.97 -3.07 4.90
C ASN A 96 15.82 -3.11 6.43
N LEU A 97 15.04 -2.20 7.00
CA LEU A 97 14.73 -2.14 8.43
C LEU A 97 14.06 -3.42 8.92
N PHE A 98 12.97 -3.84 8.30
CA PHE A 98 12.19 -5.01 8.72
C PHE A 98 12.96 -6.30 8.54
N GLN A 99 13.73 -6.41 7.45
CA GLN A 99 14.64 -7.52 7.26
C GLN A 99 15.68 -7.54 8.39
N GLN A 100 16.42 -6.44 8.62
CA GLN A 100 17.47 -6.38 9.65
C GLN A 100 16.95 -6.67 11.07
N THR A 101 15.74 -6.23 11.38
CA THR A 101 15.16 -6.31 12.74
C THR A 101 14.19 -7.48 12.93
N GLY A 102 14.03 -8.36 11.94
CA GLY A 102 13.17 -9.54 12.03
C GLY A 102 11.67 -9.25 12.11
N GLN A 103 11.21 -8.11 11.58
CA GLN A 103 9.80 -7.69 11.64
C GLN A 103 9.00 -8.21 10.44
N PHE A 104 8.89 -9.54 10.35
CA PHE A 104 8.40 -10.21 9.13
C PHE A 104 6.94 -9.93 8.77
N GLY A 105 6.09 -9.60 9.76
CA GLY A 105 4.68 -9.28 9.53
C GLY A 105 4.42 -8.03 8.68
N MET A 106 5.44 -7.20 8.46
CA MET A 106 5.36 -5.98 7.64
C MET A 106 6.05 -6.12 6.27
N LEU A 107 6.72 -7.25 6.01
CA LEU A 107 7.54 -7.43 4.80
C LEU A 107 6.70 -7.43 3.52
N GLN A 108 5.52 -8.07 3.52
CA GLN A 108 4.70 -8.16 2.31
C GLN A 108 4.31 -6.77 1.78
N VAL A 109 3.98 -5.84 2.69
CA VAL A 109 3.63 -4.47 2.32
C VAL A 109 4.88 -3.68 1.93
N ALA A 110 6.00 -3.86 2.62
CA ALA A 110 7.26 -3.18 2.27
C ALA A 110 7.76 -3.58 0.87
N ILE A 111 7.73 -4.88 0.55
CA ILE A 111 8.11 -5.37 -0.79
C ILE A 111 7.10 -4.88 -1.84
N TYR A 112 5.79 -4.95 -1.54
CA TYR A 112 4.76 -4.44 -2.44
C TYR A 112 4.97 -2.97 -2.79
N ARG A 113 5.22 -2.11 -1.79
CA ARG A 113 5.50 -0.68 -2.02
C ARG A 113 6.77 -0.48 -2.83
N CYS A 114 7.83 -1.26 -2.59
CA CYS A 114 9.04 -1.21 -3.42
C CYS A 114 8.75 -1.57 -4.89
N CYS A 115 7.80 -2.47 -5.15
CA CYS A 115 7.38 -2.81 -6.52
C CYS A 115 6.69 -1.65 -7.25
N GLN A 116 6.20 -0.63 -6.52
CA GLN A 116 5.55 0.55 -7.11
C GLN A 116 6.51 1.71 -7.36
N LEU A 117 7.77 1.58 -6.97
CA LEU A 117 8.79 2.60 -7.22
C LEU A 117 9.28 2.57 -8.66
N ASP A 118 9.82 3.72 -9.10
CA ASP A 118 10.54 3.80 -10.36
C ASP A 118 11.74 2.81 -10.37
N PRO A 119 11.96 2.06 -11.46
CA PRO A 119 13.06 1.11 -11.54
C PRO A 119 14.45 1.70 -11.27
N ASP A 120 14.69 2.97 -11.60
CA ASP A 120 15.93 3.67 -11.26
C ASP A 120 16.07 3.91 -9.77
N VAL A 121 14.97 4.19 -9.07
CA VAL A 121 14.98 4.34 -7.60
C VAL A 121 15.25 2.99 -6.93
N VAL A 122 14.62 1.90 -7.40
CA VAL A 122 14.89 0.55 -6.88
C VAL A 122 16.37 0.15 -7.06
N ARG A 123 16.96 0.45 -8.22
CA ARG A 123 18.36 0.10 -8.53
C ARG A 123 19.37 0.97 -7.79
N ASN A 124 19.14 2.27 -7.75
CA ASN A 124 20.13 3.24 -7.26
C ASN A 124 19.95 3.57 -5.77
N GLY A 125 18.79 3.25 -5.21
CA GLY A 125 18.42 3.59 -3.85
C GLY A 125 18.07 5.06 -3.68
N THR A 126 17.97 5.46 -2.41
CA THR A 126 17.56 6.78 -1.97
C THR A 126 18.55 7.31 -0.93
N THR A 127 18.20 8.43 -0.29
CA THR A 127 18.95 8.98 0.82
C THR A 127 18.01 9.11 2.01
N ARG A 128 18.44 8.63 3.18
CA ARG A 128 17.72 8.81 4.44
C ARG A 128 17.62 10.28 4.81
N ALA A 129 16.77 10.60 5.79
CA ALA A 129 16.59 11.96 6.29
C ALA A 129 17.90 12.60 6.82
N ASP A 130 18.89 11.79 7.18
CA ASP A 130 20.19 12.22 7.70
C ASP A 130 21.30 12.34 6.65
N GLY A 131 20.99 12.08 5.38
CA GLY A 131 21.98 12.09 4.29
C GLY A 131 22.66 10.74 4.04
N THR A 132 22.40 9.72 4.86
CA THR A 132 22.96 8.38 4.64
C THR A 132 22.35 7.73 3.40
N PRO A 133 23.15 7.21 2.45
CA PRO A 133 22.62 6.46 1.31
C PRO A 133 21.89 5.21 1.78
N GLU A 134 20.72 4.96 1.21
CA GLU A 134 19.90 3.77 1.49
C GLU A 134 19.71 2.98 0.19
N ARG A 135 20.09 1.70 0.20
CA ARG A 135 20.08 0.86 -1.00
C ARG A 135 19.64 -0.55 -0.68
N LEU A 136 18.86 -1.13 -1.58
CA LEU A 136 18.52 -2.55 -1.51
C LEU A 136 19.76 -3.41 -1.79
N SER A 137 19.79 -4.58 -1.16
CA SER A 137 20.75 -5.62 -1.55
C SER A 137 20.48 -6.06 -2.99
N ARG A 138 21.49 -6.61 -3.67
CA ARG A 138 21.32 -7.15 -5.03
C ARG A 138 20.21 -8.20 -5.08
N LYS A 139 20.12 -9.07 -4.07
CA LYS A 139 19.06 -10.07 -3.94
C LYS A 139 17.68 -9.43 -3.85
N ASN A 140 17.53 -8.37 -3.05
CA ASN A 140 16.26 -7.66 -2.90
C ASN A 140 15.86 -6.92 -4.20
N VAL A 141 16.81 -6.38 -4.95
CA VAL A 141 16.53 -5.79 -6.28
C VAL A 141 15.99 -6.86 -7.24
N GLU A 142 16.61 -8.05 -7.27
CA GLU A 142 16.15 -9.17 -8.09
C GLU A 142 14.78 -9.70 -7.63
N LEU A 143 14.53 -9.74 -6.31
CA LEU A 143 13.24 -10.09 -5.71
C LEU A 143 12.14 -9.12 -6.17
N ILE A 144 12.35 -7.82 -6.04
CA ILE A 144 11.37 -6.79 -6.42
C ILE A 144 11.05 -6.87 -7.92
N ALA A 145 12.06 -7.11 -8.76
CA ALA A 145 11.82 -7.30 -10.20
C ALA A 145 10.90 -8.50 -10.47
N ARG A 146 11.13 -9.65 -9.83
CA ARG A 146 10.26 -10.84 -9.97
C ARG A 146 8.85 -10.59 -9.42
N ALA A 147 8.76 -9.97 -8.24
CA ALA A 147 7.49 -9.64 -7.60
C ALA A 147 6.66 -8.69 -8.48
N LYS A 148 7.28 -7.67 -9.07
CA LYS A 148 6.62 -6.73 -9.99
C LYS A 148 6.05 -7.42 -11.22
N GLU A 149 6.78 -8.34 -11.84
CA GLU A 149 6.25 -9.11 -12.98
C GLU A 149 5.06 -9.98 -12.58
N ARG A 150 5.12 -10.66 -11.45
CA ARG A 150 3.97 -11.43 -10.93
C ARG A 150 2.76 -10.53 -10.64
N LEU A 151 2.96 -9.35 -10.06
CA LEU A 151 1.88 -8.39 -9.84
C LEU A 151 1.21 -7.94 -11.14
N LYS A 152 1.98 -7.75 -12.22
CA LYS A 152 1.42 -7.46 -13.55
C LYS A 152 0.57 -8.62 -14.09
N GLU A 153 1.00 -9.86 -13.88
CA GLU A 153 0.20 -11.04 -14.25
C GLU A 153 -1.13 -11.10 -13.49
N TYR A 154 -1.13 -10.78 -12.19
CA TYR A 154 -2.36 -10.66 -11.39
C TYR A 154 -3.25 -9.52 -11.89
N GLY A 155 -2.68 -8.35 -12.17
CA GLY A 155 -3.44 -7.22 -12.71
C GLY A 155 -4.06 -7.53 -14.08
N ALA A 156 -3.34 -8.23 -14.97
CA ALA A 156 -3.88 -8.70 -16.25
C ALA A 156 -5.06 -9.66 -16.06
N ARG A 157 -4.99 -10.58 -15.09
CA ARG A 157 -6.11 -11.47 -14.76
C ARG A 157 -7.31 -10.71 -14.21
N MET A 158 -7.12 -9.73 -13.33
CA MET A 158 -8.21 -8.89 -12.82
C MET A 158 -8.91 -8.13 -13.96
N ILE A 159 -8.17 -7.65 -14.95
CA ILE A 159 -8.75 -7.00 -16.14
C ILE A 159 -9.63 -7.98 -16.93
N GLU A 160 -9.21 -9.22 -17.12
CA GLU A 160 -10.03 -10.21 -17.81
C GLU A 160 -11.25 -10.64 -16.99
N GLU A 161 -11.06 -10.97 -15.71
CA GLU A 161 -12.14 -11.33 -14.77
C GLU A 161 -13.21 -10.23 -14.74
N SER A 162 -12.82 -8.96 -14.70
CA SER A 162 -13.76 -7.85 -14.66
C SER A 162 -14.64 -7.70 -15.93
N ARG A 163 -14.17 -8.14 -17.11
CA ARG A 163 -14.98 -8.15 -18.33
C ARG A 163 -16.12 -9.15 -18.25
N GLU A 164 -15.87 -10.28 -17.59
CA GLU A 164 -16.83 -11.36 -17.41
C GLU A 164 -17.77 -11.11 -16.22
N ARG A 165 -17.21 -10.62 -15.10
CA ARG A 165 -17.91 -10.55 -13.82
C ARG A 165 -18.78 -9.31 -13.65
N PHE A 166 -18.36 -8.14 -14.13
CA PHE A 166 -19.14 -6.91 -13.93
C PHE A 166 -20.46 -7.01 -14.65
N LYS A 167 -21.58 -7.05 -13.93
CA LYS A 167 -22.90 -7.25 -14.52
C LYS A 167 -23.88 -6.28 -13.90
N ARG A 168 -24.94 -6.02 -14.64
CA ARG A 168 -26.07 -5.26 -14.12
C ARG A 168 -26.74 -6.06 -13.00
N SER A 169 -26.95 -5.42 -11.86
CA SER A 169 -27.67 -6.01 -10.74
C SER A 169 -29.09 -6.43 -11.15
N GLU A 170 -29.56 -7.56 -10.62
CA GLU A 170 -30.95 -8.01 -10.75
C GLU A 170 -31.94 -7.00 -10.13
N TYR A 171 -31.46 -6.20 -9.18
CA TYR A 171 -32.21 -5.15 -8.48
C TYR A 171 -31.96 -3.75 -9.07
N CYS A 172 -31.53 -3.64 -10.32
CA CYS A 172 -31.32 -2.34 -10.97
C CYS A 172 -32.58 -1.47 -10.89
N SER A 173 -32.46 -0.27 -10.30
CA SER A 173 -33.57 0.66 -10.08
C SER A 173 -34.27 1.08 -11.37
N TYR A 174 -33.58 0.96 -12.51
CA TYR A 174 -34.07 1.40 -13.82
C TYR A 174 -34.55 0.25 -14.72
N TRP A 175 -34.76 -0.95 -14.17
CA TRP A 175 -35.14 -2.15 -14.93
C TRP A 175 -36.43 -1.98 -15.76
N GLN A 176 -37.40 -1.20 -15.25
CA GLN A 176 -38.72 -1.02 -15.87
C GLN A 176 -38.73 -0.05 -17.07
N PHE A 177 -37.69 0.77 -17.25
CA PHE A 177 -37.66 1.75 -18.33
C PHE A 177 -37.39 1.15 -19.73
N ARG A 178 -37.23 -0.17 -19.85
CA ARG A 178 -36.78 -0.85 -21.09
C ARG A 178 -37.73 -0.75 -22.31
N SER A 179 -39.01 -0.39 -22.17
CA SER A 179 -40.01 -0.68 -23.22
C SER A 179 -40.17 0.34 -24.36
N TYR A 180 -39.65 1.58 -24.26
CA TYR A 180 -39.91 2.61 -25.28
C TYR A 180 -38.65 3.23 -25.92
N TYR A 181 -37.49 3.14 -25.26
CA TYR A 181 -36.19 3.49 -25.83
C TYR A 181 -35.18 2.41 -25.44
N LYS A 182 -34.30 2.05 -26.38
CA LYS A 182 -33.47 0.84 -26.39
C LYS A 182 -32.29 0.85 -25.39
N PHE A 183 -32.07 1.92 -24.65
CA PHE A 183 -30.85 2.15 -23.86
C PHE A 183 -31.14 2.24 -22.35
N CYS A 184 -30.28 1.59 -21.55
CA CYS A 184 -30.30 1.62 -20.10
C CYS A 184 -28.93 2.14 -19.66
N SER A 185 -28.86 3.35 -19.09
CA SER A 185 -27.57 3.97 -18.74
C SER A 185 -26.71 3.09 -17.84
N CYS A 186 -27.30 2.33 -16.91
CA CYS A 186 -26.55 1.38 -16.10
C CYS A 186 -25.81 0.32 -16.93
N GLN A 187 -26.45 -0.22 -17.98
CA GLN A 187 -25.81 -1.21 -18.83
C GLN A 187 -24.65 -0.59 -19.60
N ASP A 188 -24.85 0.60 -20.16
CA ASP A 188 -23.84 1.32 -20.93
C ASP A 188 -22.63 1.71 -20.04
N VAL A 189 -22.89 2.17 -18.81
CA VAL A 189 -21.84 2.46 -17.82
C VAL A 189 -21.09 1.21 -17.40
N ILE A 190 -21.77 0.07 -17.20
CA ILE A 190 -21.10 -1.19 -16.88
C ILE A 190 -20.25 -1.67 -18.06
N GLU A 191 -20.73 -1.51 -19.29
CA GLU A 191 -19.96 -1.81 -20.50
C GLU A 191 -18.71 -0.91 -20.60
N ASP A 192 -18.83 0.39 -20.34
CA ASP A 192 -17.67 1.29 -20.25
C ASP A 192 -16.71 0.84 -19.14
N LEU A 193 -17.21 0.48 -17.95
CA LEU A 193 -16.40 -0.01 -16.85
C LEU A 193 -15.69 -1.32 -17.19
N ARG A 194 -16.26 -2.19 -18.02
CA ARG A 194 -15.60 -3.43 -18.50
C ARG A 194 -14.47 -3.11 -19.46
N ASP A 195 -14.70 -2.18 -20.38
CA ASP A 195 -13.81 -1.93 -21.52
C ASP A 195 -12.84 -0.76 -21.31
N THR A 196 -12.97 -0.02 -20.21
CA THR A 196 -12.11 1.12 -19.88
C THR A 196 -10.64 0.74 -19.88
N LYS A 197 -9.87 1.51 -20.66
CA LYS A 197 -8.41 1.43 -20.62
C LYS A 197 -7.86 2.43 -19.62
N THR A 198 -8.38 3.65 -19.58
CA THR A 198 -7.69 4.77 -18.94
C THR A 198 -8.04 5.03 -17.48
N HIS A 199 -9.21 4.60 -17.03
CA HIS A 199 -9.72 5.04 -15.74
C HIS A 199 -9.43 3.99 -14.66
N GLY A 200 -8.28 4.12 -13.98
CA GLY A 200 -7.91 3.31 -12.81
C GLY A 200 -7.27 1.94 -13.11
N ARG A 201 -7.67 1.27 -14.20
CA ARG A 201 -7.10 -0.04 -14.59
C ARG A 201 -5.67 0.02 -15.14
N GLU A 202 -5.18 1.21 -15.48
CA GLU A 202 -3.77 1.42 -15.84
C GLU A 202 -2.85 0.95 -14.71
N ALA A 203 -3.24 1.21 -13.46
CA ALA A 203 -2.54 0.74 -12.27
C ALA A 203 -2.40 -0.80 -12.27
N TRP A 204 -3.49 -1.51 -12.57
CA TRP A 204 -3.48 -2.98 -12.64
C TRP A 204 -2.53 -3.47 -13.72
N ARG A 205 -2.53 -2.85 -14.92
CA ARG A 205 -1.60 -3.20 -16.01
C ARG A 205 -0.15 -2.96 -15.62
N GLU A 206 0.11 -1.91 -14.86
CA GLU A 206 1.43 -1.55 -14.38
C GLU A 206 1.88 -2.40 -13.19
N GLY A 207 1.03 -3.29 -12.66
CA GLY A 207 1.35 -4.18 -11.54
C GLY A 207 1.07 -3.55 -10.17
N ASP A 208 0.07 -2.68 -10.08
CA ASP A 208 -0.52 -2.16 -8.84
C ASP A 208 -2.00 -2.62 -8.72
N PRO A 209 -2.24 -3.93 -8.47
CA PRO A 209 -3.59 -4.49 -8.35
C PRO A 209 -4.36 -4.01 -7.11
N LEU A 210 -3.68 -3.43 -6.10
CA LEU A 210 -4.28 -2.93 -4.87
C LEU A 210 -4.56 -1.43 -4.90
N ASP A 211 -4.29 -0.75 -6.02
CA ASP A 211 -4.63 0.66 -6.23
C ASP A 211 -6.14 0.92 -6.09
N SER A 212 -6.49 2.02 -5.43
CA SER A 212 -7.89 2.40 -5.15
C SER A 212 -8.49 3.37 -6.19
N ARG A 213 -7.73 3.86 -7.19
CA ARG A 213 -8.23 4.80 -8.20
C ARG A 213 -9.36 4.22 -9.02
N PHE A 214 -9.35 2.90 -9.28
CA PHE A 214 -10.46 2.27 -9.98
C PHE A 214 -11.75 2.28 -9.15
N LEU A 215 -11.66 2.08 -7.84
CA LEU A 215 -12.80 2.23 -6.92
C LEU A 215 -13.32 3.67 -6.92
N GLN A 216 -12.43 4.66 -6.87
CA GLN A 216 -12.84 6.08 -6.99
C GLN A 216 -13.52 6.40 -8.32
N TYR A 217 -13.11 5.73 -9.42
CA TYR A 217 -13.78 5.88 -10.72
C TYR A 217 -15.17 5.24 -10.73
N ILE A 218 -15.31 4.07 -10.12
CA ILE A 218 -16.61 3.42 -9.89
C ILE A 218 -17.50 4.37 -9.07
N ASP A 219 -17.03 4.89 -7.95
CA ASP A 219 -17.83 5.79 -7.09
C ASP A 219 -18.30 7.06 -7.81
N ARG A 220 -17.48 7.63 -8.71
CA ARG A 220 -17.88 8.79 -9.54
C ARG A 220 -18.90 8.46 -10.63
N SER A 221 -18.99 7.19 -11.02
CA SER A 221 -19.92 6.72 -12.04
C SER A 221 -21.29 6.35 -11.44
N GLU A 222 -21.42 6.39 -10.12
CA GLU A 222 -22.68 6.21 -9.42
C GLU A 222 -23.57 7.45 -9.55
N ASP A 223 -24.81 7.23 -9.98
CA ASP A 223 -25.85 8.26 -10.00
C ASP A 223 -26.55 8.31 -8.64
N SER A 224 -26.30 9.38 -7.89
CA SER A 224 -26.92 9.62 -6.60
C SER A 224 -28.28 10.34 -6.67
N ARG A 225 -28.82 10.58 -7.88
CA ARG A 225 -30.08 11.31 -8.06
C ARG A 225 -31.27 10.37 -8.23
N ASP A 226 -32.35 10.70 -7.50
CA ASP A 226 -33.67 10.14 -7.75
C ASP A 226 -34.40 11.00 -8.78
N TYR A 227 -34.71 10.43 -9.93
CA TYR A 227 -35.49 11.12 -10.97
C TYR A 227 -36.96 10.73 -10.87
N GLU A 228 -37.82 11.73 -10.78
CA GLU A 228 -39.28 11.55 -10.84
C GLU A 228 -39.77 11.28 -12.27
N LEU A 229 -39.03 11.77 -13.28
CA LEU A 229 -39.39 11.67 -14.70
C LEU A 229 -38.25 11.09 -15.55
N ARG A 230 -38.61 10.23 -16.50
CA ARG A 230 -37.66 9.53 -17.39
C ARG A 230 -36.85 10.46 -18.31
N GLN A 231 -37.38 11.61 -18.68
CA GLN A 231 -36.68 12.58 -19.55
C GLN A 231 -35.48 13.23 -18.84
N ASP A 232 -35.54 13.35 -17.52
CA ASP A 232 -34.44 13.90 -16.71
C ASP A 232 -33.29 12.89 -16.57
N PHE A 233 -33.62 11.59 -16.57
CA PHE A 233 -32.67 10.48 -16.53
C PHE A 233 -31.97 10.22 -17.88
N ALA A 234 -32.65 10.45 -19.01
CA ALA A 234 -32.16 10.10 -20.35
C ALA A 234 -30.90 10.87 -20.80
N CYS A 235 -30.51 11.93 -20.06
CA CYS A 235 -29.33 12.75 -20.33
C CYS A 235 -28.15 12.45 -19.40
N TYR A 236 -28.27 11.49 -18.46
CA TYR A 236 -27.27 11.24 -17.44
C TYR A 236 -26.38 10.02 -17.76
N MET A 237 -25.11 10.12 -17.36
CA MET A 237 -24.04 9.17 -17.69
C MET A 237 -23.69 8.21 -16.54
N GLY A 238 -24.56 8.08 -15.53
CA GLY A 238 -24.31 7.28 -14.33
C GLY A 238 -25.19 6.03 -14.20
N ALA A 239 -24.77 5.13 -13.31
CA ALA A 239 -25.48 3.91 -12.96
C ALA A 239 -26.05 3.98 -11.53
N CYS A 240 -27.19 3.33 -11.28
CA CYS A 240 -27.78 3.30 -9.93
C CYS A 240 -26.87 2.60 -8.92
N SER A 241 -27.01 2.97 -7.63
CA SER A 241 -26.29 2.38 -6.49
C SER A 241 -26.25 0.85 -6.51
N ASN A 242 -27.39 0.17 -6.69
CA ASN A 242 -27.44 -1.30 -6.73
C ASN A 242 -26.52 -1.93 -7.81
N CYS A 243 -26.33 -1.26 -8.95
CA CYS A 243 -25.43 -1.75 -10.01
C CYS A 243 -23.97 -1.46 -9.66
N MET A 244 -23.70 -0.31 -9.06
CA MET A 244 -22.35 0.09 -8.66
C MET A 244 -21.84 -0.68 -7.45
N ASP A 245 -22.72 -1.01 -6.50
CA ASP A 245 -22.44 -1.89 -5.37
C ASP A 245 -22.03 -3.29 -5.83
N GLU A 246 -22.70 -3.85 -6.84
CA GLU A 246 -22.33 -5.14 -7.43
C GLU A 246 -20.91 -5.09 -8.02
N VAL A 247 -20.61 -4.06 -8.82
CA VAL A 247 -19.27 -3.87 -9.40
C VAL A 247 -18.21 -3.62 -8.31
N ARG A 248 -18.55 -2.86 -7.27
CA ARG A 248 -17.67 -2.58 -6.13
C ARG A 248 -17.36 -3.86 -5.34
N SER A 249 -18.37 -4.70 -5.12
CA SER A 249 -18.22 -6.01 -4.46
C SER A 249 -17.27 -6.91 -5.25
N GLU A 250 -17.48 -6.98 -6.57
CA GLU A 250 -16.65 -7.73 -7.51
C GLU A 250 -15.18 -7.29 -7.47
N VAL A 251 -14.91 -5.98 -7.49
CA VAL A 251 -13.55 -5.43 -7.32
C VAL A 251 -12.99 -5.72 -5.94
N GLY A 252 -13.79 -5.57 -4.89
CA GLY A 252 -13.40 -5.87 -3.51
C GLY A 252 -12.91 -7.31 -3.35
N GLU A 253 -13.64 -8.28 -3.91
CA GLU A 253 -13.23 -9.70 -3.88
C GLU A 253 -11.92 -9.96 -4.61
N MET A 254 -11.73 -9.38 -5.81
CA MET A 254 -10.49 -9.51 -6.56
C MET A 254 -9.30 -8.94 -5.77
N ARG A 255 -9.45 -7.77 -5.16
CA ARG A 255 -8.41 -7.13 -4.33
C ARG A 255 -8.12 -7.93 -3.07
N ALA A 256 -9.15 -8.45 -2.40
CA ALA A 256 -8.99 -9.30 -1.21
C ALA A 256 -8.21 -10.59 -1.54
N ARG A 257 -8.46 -11.20 -2.71
CA ARG A 257 -7.69 -12.36 -3.19
C ARG A 257 -6.21 -12.02 -3.35
N VAL A 258 -5.91 -10.91 -4.02
CA VAL A 258 -4.53 -10.43 -4.18
C VAL A 258 -3.87 -10.16 -2.83
N TRP A 259 -4.56 -9.51 -1.89
CA TRP A 259 -4.04 -9.22 -0.55
C TRP A 259 -3.68 -10.49 0.21
N ASN A 260 -4.56 -11.49 0.22
CA ASN A 260 -4.35 -12.75 0.92
C ASN A 260 -3.20 -13.57 0.32
N GLU A 261 -3.02 -13.50 -1.00
CA GLU A 261 -1.92 -14.17 -1.69
C GLU A 261 -0.63 -13.34 -1.72
N LEU A 262 -0.67 -12.07 -1.27
CA LEU A 262 0.42 -11.11 -1.39
C LEU A 262 1.76 -11.64 -0.86
N PRO A 263 1.85 -12.30 0.32
CA PRO A 263 3.12 -12.83 0.82
C PRO A 263 3.77 -13.83 -0.16
N ALA A 264 2.95 -14.65 -0.81
CA ALA A 264 3.41 -15.61 -1.81
C ALA A 264 3.76 -14.91 -3.14
N ILE A 265 2.98 -13.90 -3.55
CA ILE A 265 3.21 -13.11 -4.78
C ILE A 265 4.56 -12.38 -4.72
N VAL A 266 4.82 -11.71 -3.60
CA VAL A 266 6.01 -10.86 -3.44
C VAL A 266 7.24 -11.60 -2.93
N GLY A 267 7.11 -12.89 -2.59
CA GLY A 267 8.23 -13.74 -2.20
C GLY A 267 8.78 -13.44 -0.81
N VAL A 268 7.90 -13.24 0.20
CA VAL A 268 8.32 -12.97 1.58
C VAL A 268 9.24 -14.07 2.14
N ALA A 269 9.01 -15.32 1.75
CA ALA A 269 9.84 -16.46 2.15
C ALA A 269 11.33 -16.26 1.79
N ASP A 270 11.63 -15.76 0.58
CA ASP A 270 13.00 -15.50 0.12
C ASP A 270 13.75 -14.57 1.09
N VAL A 271 13.08 -13.54 1.62
CA VAL A 271 13.67 -12.56 2.54
C VAL A 271 13.90 -13.16 3.93
N ILE A 272 12.98 -13.99 4.41
CA ILE A 272 13.10 -14.67 5.69
C ILE A 272 14.25 -15.68 5.64
N ASP A 273 14.33 -16.48 4.57
CA ASP A 273 15.39 -17.47 4.39
C ASP A 273 16.77 -16.80 4.34
N ASP A 274 16.89 -15.68 3.63
CA ASP A 274 18.12 -14.87 3.61
C ASP A 274 18.50 -14.37 5.02
N TRP A 275 17.53 -13.87 5.80
CA TRP A 275 17.79 -13.38 7.15
C TRP A 275 18.26 -14.47 8.11
N VAL A 276 17.69 -15.69 8.00
CA VAL A 276 18.08 -16.87 8.79
C VAL A 276 19.48 -17.35 8.40
N CYS A 277 19.89 -17.17 7.16
CA CYS A 277 21.24 -17.58 6.71
C CYS A 277 22.33 -16.60 7.17
N ASP A 278 21.98 -15.34 7.40
CA ASP A 278 22.92 -14.27 7.76
C ASP A 278 23.05 -14.04 9.30
N ASN A 279 22.19 -14.63 10.13
CA ASN A 279 22.18 -14.49 11.61
C ASN A 279 22.19 -15.83 12.35
#